data_AF-A0A964APR0-F1
#
_entry.id   AF-A0A964APR0-F1
#
_cell.length_a   1.000
_cell.length_b   1.000
_cell.length_c   1.000
_cell.angle_alpha   90.00
_cell.angle_beta   90.00
_cell.angle_gamma   90.00
#
_symmetry.space_group_name_H-M   'P 1'
#
loop_
_entity.id
_entity.type
_entity.pdbx_description
1 polymer ?
#
loop_
_entity_poly.entity_id
_entity_poly.type
_entity_poly.pdbx_seq_one_letter_code
_entity_poly.pdbx_strand_id
1 'polypeptide(L)'
;MNRRRSTDRHSLRKKLRRIQALHDRATTPGERQAAAAALDRIRDRMERVDEGLPQPEGVITLEELGFTSSEPGYTLPDRAELIAMLLEWSNGDRTARSVGRWASRLVDKLLLPDLPATDPEAIPVEVLLQLSCMRRQPLAVQDIPAMLAFLAAPPDRAAQAWADWFAYVEGVDWRARAS
;
A
#
# COMPACT_ATOMS: atom_id res chain seq x y z
N MET A 1 -15.71 10.05 28.08
CA MET A 1 -15.19 8.84 27.39
C MET A 1 -15.10 9.10 25.88
N ASN A 2 -13.98 8.69 25.28
CA ASN A 2 -13.43 9.10 23.98
C ASN A 2 -14.31 8.80 22.74
N ARG A 3 -14.96 9.83 22.15
CA ARG A 3 -15.60 9.70 20.83
C ARG A 3 -14.58 9.49 19.69
N ARG A 4 -13.37 10.04 19.81
CA ARG A 4 -12.28 9.93 18.81
C ARG A 4 -11.72 8.50 18.66
N ARG A 5 -11.50 7.79 19.77
CA ARG A 5 -11.06 6.38 19.74
C ARG A 5 -12.10 5.47 19.09
N SER A 6 -13.39 5.77 19.30
CA SER A 6 -14.51 4.98 18.75
C SER A 6 -14.59 5.09 17.22
N THR A 7 -14.38 6.28 16.65
CA THR A 7 -14.44 6.50 15.19
C THR A 7 -13.26 5.84 14.47
N ASP A 8 -12.05 5.95 15.01
CA ASP A 8 -10.85 5.30 14.46
C ASP A 8 -10.98 3.77 14.52
N ARG A 9 -11.45 3.23 15.66
CA ARG A 9 -11.71 1.80 15.81
C ARG A 9 -12.82 1.28 14.89
N HIS A 10 -13.87 2.06 14.64
CA HIS A 10 -14.93 1.67 13.69
C HIS A 10 -14.41 1.62 12.25
N SER A 11 -13.59 2.61 11.85
CA SER A 11 -12.94 2.65 10.54
C SER A 11 -11.98 1.47 10.34
N LEU A 12 -11.13 1.19 11.33
CA LEU A 12 -10.21 0.04 11.31
C LEU A 12 -10.95 -1.29 11.22
N ARG A 13 -12.06 -1.47 11.95
CA ARG A 13 -12.88 -2.69 11.84
C ARG A 13 -13.54 -2.81 10.46
N LYS A 14 -13.94 -1.71 9.83
CA LYS A 14 -14.48 -1.72 8.46
C LYS A 14 -13.40 -2.09 7.45
N LYS A 15 -12.19 -1.53 7.58
CA LYS A 15 -11.02 -1.92 6.78
C LYS A 15 -10.68 -3.39 6.97
N LEU A 16 -10.62 -3.88 8.21
CA LEU A 16 -10.34 -5.27 8.53
C LEU A 16 -11.32 -6.23 7.85
N ARG A 17 -12.64 -5.97 7.94
CA ARG A 17 -13.65 -6.80 7.27
C ARG A 17 -13.47 -6.84 5.75
N ARG A 18 -13.13 -5.70 5.14
CA ARG A 18 -12.94 -5.62 3.69
C ARG A 18 -11.68 -6.37 3.25
N ILE A 19 -10.58 -6.21 3.98
CA ILE A 19 -9.32 -6.92 3.70
C ILE A 19 -9.48 -8.41 3.96
N GLN A 20 -10.26 -8.82 4.97
CA GLN A 20 -10.59 -10.23 5.20
C GLN A 20 -11.40 -10.80 4.03
N ALA A 21 -12.40 -10.06 3.54
CA ALA A 21 -13.16 -10.48 2.36
C ALA A 21 -12.28 -10.56 1.09
N LEU A 22 -11.30 -9.66 0.93
CA LEU A 22 -10.29 -9.72 -0.12
C LEU A 22 -9.41 -10.96 0.02
N HIS A 23 -8.92 -11.24 1.23
CA HIS A 23 -8.12 -12.42 1.53
C HIS A 23 -8.88 -13.72 1.22
N ASP A 24 -10.14 -13.81 1.63
CA ASP A 24 -10.95 -15.02 1.46
C ASP A 24 -11.34 -15.26 -0.01
N ARG A 25 -11.28 -14.22 -0.85
CA ARG A 25 -11.52 -14.29 -2.30
C ARG A 25 -10.24 -14.30 -3.14
N ALA A 26 -9.08 -14.21 -2.50
CA ALA A 26 -7.79 -14.16 -3.18
C ALA A 26 -7.52 -15.47 -3.91
N THR A 27 -7.52 -15.39 -5.23
CA THR A 27 -7.35 -16.54 -6.12
C THR A 27 -5.88 -16.85 -6.36
N THR A 28 -5.01 -15.84 -6.27
CA THR A 28 -3.57 -16.01 -6.48
C THR A 28 -2.76 -16.02 -5.16
N PRO A 29 -1.58 -16.68 -5.13
CA PRO A 29 -0.69 -16.63 -3.97
C PRO A 29 -0.28 -15.19 -3.59
N GLY A 30 -0.04 -14.31 -4.58
CA GLY A 30 0.29 -12.90 -4.38
C GLY A 30 -0.84 -12.11 -3.73
N GLU A 31 -2.07 -12.26 -4.21
CA GLU A 31 -3.26 -11.65 -3.59
C GLU A 31 -3.43 -12.11 -2.13
N ARG A 32 -3.21 -13.40 -1.85
CA ARG A 32 -3.26 -13.95 -0.48
C ARG A 32 -2.20 -13.33 0.41
N GLN A 33 -0.95 -13.22 -0.08
CA GLN A 33 0.15 -12.63 0.68
C GLN A 33 -0.06 -11.13 0.95
N ALA A 34 -0.48 -10.37 -0.06
CA ALA A 34 -0.77 -8.94 0.07
C ALA A 34 -1.92 -8.68 1.05
N ALA A 35 -3.00 -9.46 0.94
CA ALA A 35 -4.14 -9.37 1.85
C ALA A 35 -3.76 -9.78 3.28
N ALA A 36 -2.96 -10.82 3.46
CA ALA A 36 -2.44 -11.23 4.78
C ALA A 36 -1.58 -10.13 5.43
N ALA A 37 -0.66 -9.52 4.66
CA ALA A 37 0.16 -8.42 5.16
C ALA A 37 -0.70 -7.19 5.53
N ALA A 38 -1.75 -6.92 4.76
CA ALA A 38 -2.70 -5.85 5.05
C ALA A 38 -3.56 -6.13 6.30
N LEU A 39 -3.97 -7.39 6.52
CA LEU A 39 -4.67 -7.81 7.74
C LEU A 39 -3.81 -7.56 8.98
N ASP A 40 -2.54 -7.97 8.95
CA ASP A 40 -1.62 -7.76 10.06
C ASP A 40 -1.44 -6.27 10.39
N ARG A 41 -1.27 -5.42 9.38
CA ARG A 41 -1.12 -3.96 9.59
C ARG A 41 -2.33 -3.36 10.32
N ILE A 42 -3.54 -3.77 9.94
CA ILE A 42 -4.76 -3.28 10.57
C ILE A 42 -4.91 -3.85 11.99
N ARG A 43 -4.53 -5.11 12.22
CA ARG A 43 -4.53 -5.73 13.56
C ARG A 43 -3.54 -5.03 14.50
N ASP A 44 -2.28 -4.88 14.08
CA ASP A 44 -1.25 -4.14 14.83
C ASP A 44 -1.72 -2.72 15.20
N ARG A 45 -2.42 -2.06 14.28
CA ARG A 45 -2.94 -0.70 14.50
C ARG A 45 -4.12 -0.69 15.47
N MET A 46 -5.00 -1.69 15.42
CA MET A 46 -6.08 -1.85 16.39
C MET A 46 -5.54 -2.12 17.80
N GLU A 47 -4.52 -2.97 17.94
CA GLU A 47 -3.89 -3.27 19.22
C GLU A 47 -3.27 -2.02 19.84
N ARG A 48 -2.50 -1.22 19.09
CA ARG A 48 -1.94 0.04 19.59
C ARG A 48 -3.01 1.05 20.03
N VAL A 49 -4.13 1.13 19.32
CA VAL A 49 -5.27 1.98 19.69
C VAL A 49 -5.93 1.50 20.98
N ASP A 50 -6.04 0.17 21.15
CA ASP A 50 -6.65 -0.47 22.32
C ASP A 50 -5.77 -0.35 23.57
N GLU A 51 -4.45 -0.47 23.42
CA GLU A 51 -3.46 -0.31 24.49
C GLU A 51 -3.21 1.16 24.87
N GLY A 52 -3.76 2.10 24.10
CA GLY A 52 -3.54 3.53 24.32
C GLY A 52 -2.09 3.97 24.13
N LEU A 53 -1.29 3.16 23.43
CA LEU A 53 0.09 3.47 23.12
C LEU A 53 0.16 4.71 22.23
N PRO A 54 1.13 5.62 22.47
CA PRO A 54 1.32 6.78 21.63
C PRO A 54 1.56 6.32 20.19
N GLN A 55 0.86 6.95 19.25
CA GLN A 55 1.18 6.79 17.84
C GLN A 55 2.61 7.29 17.62
N PRO A 56 3.42 6.63 16.77
CA PRO A 56 4.81 6.99 16.57
C PRO A 56 4.94 8.49 16.28
N GLU A 57 5.84 9.13 17.02
CA GLU A 57 5.89 10.58 17.23
C GLU A 57 5.96 11.37 15.92
N GLY A 58 5.11 12.40 15.82
CA GLY A 58 4.95 13.25 14.64
C GLY A 58 3.51 13.64 14.29
N VAL A 59 2.54 13.49 15.21
CA VAL A 59 1.15 13.93 14.99
C VAL A 59 0.86 15.14 15.88
N ILE A 60 1.01 16.34 15.32
CA ILE A 60 0.31 17.52 15.82
C ILE A 60 -1.19 17.26 15.64
N THR A 61 -2.01 17.51 16.66
CA THR A 61 -3.45 17.31 16.53
C THR A 61 -4.11 18.53 15.86
N LEU A 62 -5.06 18.26 14.94
CA LEU A 62 -5.69 19.27 14.08
C LEU A 62 -6.51 20.35 14.79
N GLU A 63 -6.77 20.23 16.10
CA GLU A 63 -7.55 21.23 16.84
C GLU A 63 -6.68 22.31 17.50
N GLU A 64 -5.40 22.04 17.77
CA GLU A 64 -4.54 22.94 18.55
C GLU A 64 -3.98 24.13 17.73
N LEU A 65 -4.19 24.14 16.40
CA LEU A 65 -3.66 25.17 15.49
C LEU A 65 -4.73 26.01 14.78
N GLY A 66 -6.02 25.89 15.13
CA GLY A 66 -7.07 26.77 14.58
C GLY A 66 -7.37 26.58 13.09
N PHE A 67 -6.99 25.45 12.49
CA PHE A 67 -7.26 25.14 11.09
C PHE A 67 -8.56 24.34 10.91
N THR A 68 -9.50 24.92 10.16
CA THR A 68 -10.59 24.20 9.52
C THR A 68 -10.02 23.11 8.61
N SER A 69 -10.59 21.91 8.66
CA SER A 69 -10.30 20.76 7.78
C SER A 69 -9.81 21.17 6.38
N SER A 70 -8.49 21.08 6.17
CA SER A 70 -7.82 21.24 4.86
C SER A 70 -6.55 20.37 4.82
N GLU A 71 -6.64 19.10 5.25
CA GLU A 71 -5.67 18.13 4.73
C GLU A 71 -6.00 17.95 3.24
N PRO A 72 -5.03 18.05 2.30
CA PRO A 72 -5.31 17.73 0.90
C PRO A 72 -5.94 16.35 0.87
N GLY A 73 -7.10 16.23 0.22
CA GLY A 73 -7.77 14.94 0.06
C GLY A 73 -6.77 13.97 -0.54
N TYR A 74 -6.33 12.98 0.24
CA TYR A 74 -5.45 11.95 -0.28
C TYR A 74 -6.22 11.24 -1.40
N THR A 75 -5.72 11.38 -2.62
CA THR A 75 -6.19 10.62 -3.78
C THR A 75 -5.26 9.43 -4.00
N LEU A 76 -5.79 8.39 -4.64
CA LEU A 76 -4.94 7.33 -5.14
C LEU A 76 -3.99 7.94 -6.18
N PRO A 77 -2.67 7.67 -6.12
CA PRO A 77 -1.75 8.18 -7.11
C PRO A 77 -2.06 7.56 -8.46
N ASP A 78 -2.00 8.37 -9.52
CA ASP A 78 -2.17 7.86 -10.87
C ASP A 78 -0.90 7.16 -11.38
N ARG A 79 -0.98 6.60 -12.60
CA ARG A 79 0.16 5.90 -13.21
C ARG A 79 1.36 6.81 -13.41
N ALA A 80 1.15 8.06 -13.81
CA ALA A 80 2.23 9.01 -14.07
C ALA A 80 2.97 9.38 -12.77
N GLU A 81 2.23 9.59 -11.69
CA GLU A 81 2.78 9.85 -10.36
C GLU A 81 3.61 8.68 -9.84
N LEU A 82 3.12 7.44 -10.01
CA LEU A 82 3.87 6.24 -9.65
C LEU A 82 5.13 6.07 -10.52
N ILE A 83 5.04 6.30 -11.82
CA ILE A 83 6.20 6.24 -12.72
C ILE A 83 7.26 7.27 -12.29
N ALA A 84 6.87 8.52 -12.05
CA ALA A 84 7.79 9.56 -11.63
C ALA A 84 8.50 9.20 -10.31
N MET A 85 7.75 8.71 -9.32
CA MET A 85 8.31 8.30 -8.04
C MET A 85 9.28 7.10 -8.15
N LEU A 86 9.02 6.15 -9.06
CA LEU A 86 9.94 5.05 -9.35
C LEU A 86 11.22 5.54 -10.04
N LEU A 87 11.11 6.50 -10.97
CA LEU A 87 12.28 7.08 -11.65
C LEU A 87 13.16 7.90 -10.70
N GLU A 88 12.55 8.70 -9.82
CA GLU A 88 13.27 9.41 -8.75
C GLU A 88 13.99 8.43 -7.82
N TRP A 89 13.38 7.28 -7.52
CA TRP A 89 14.06 6.22 -6.76
C TRP A 89 15.20 5.58 -7.55
N SER A 90 15.02 5.25 -8.84
CA SER A 90 16.08 4.64 -9.64
C SER A 90 17.30 5.56 -9.80
N ASN A 91 17.09 6.87 -9.83
CA ASN A 91 18.14 7.87 -9.96
C ASN A 91 18.86 8.20 -8.63
N GLY A 92 18.35 7.70 -7.50
CA GLY A 92 18.89 7.96 -6.18
C GLY A 92 18.36 9.23 -5.51
N ASP A 93 17.44 9.96 -6.16
CA ASP A 93 16.77 11.14 -5.59
C ASP A 93 15.83 10.76 -4.43
N ARG A 94 15.36 9.50 -4.42
CA ARG A 94 14.66 8.89 -3.29
C ARG A 94 15.36 7.63 -2.81
N THR A 95 15.32 7.44 -1.49
CA THR A 95 15.73 6.17 -0.88
C THR A 95 14.56 5.18 -0.86
N ALA A 96 14.87 3.88 -0.89
CA ALA A 96 13.88 2.80 -0.72
C ALA A 96 13.03 2.99 0.55
N ARG A 97 13.64 3.45 1.65
CA ARG A 97 12.94 3.77 2.90
C ARG A 97 11.93 4.92 2.74
N SER A 98 12.27 5.96 1.97
CA SER A 98 11.39 7.09 1.70
C SER A 98 10.18 6.65 0.88
N VAL A 99 10.41 5.88 -0.18
CA VAL A 99 9.37 5.31 -1.04
C VAL A 99 8.40 4.43 -0.25
N GLY A 100 8.91 3.44 0.50
CA GLY A 100 8.05 2.55 1.27
C GLY A 100 7.24 3.28 2.35
N ARG A 101 7.82 4.30 2.99
CA ARG A 101 7.11 5.14 3.97
C ARG A 101 6.00 5.98 3.31
N TRP A 102 6.28 6.56 2.15
CA TRP A 102 5.30 7.32 1.37
C TRP A 102 4.11 6.43 0.99
N ALA A 103 4.37 5.25 0.40
CA ALA A 103 3.34 4.30 -0.01
C ALA A 103 2.52 3.81 1.20
N SER A 104 3.19 3.47 2.32
CA SER A 104 2.51 3.04 3.55
C SER A 104 1.52 4.08 4.07
N ARG A 105 1.92 5.37 4.08
CA ARG A 105 1.05 6.46 4.53
C ARG A 105 -0.19 6.61 3.65
N LEU A 106 -0.05 6.45 2.34
CA LEU A 106 -1.19 6.48 1.42
C LEU A 106 -2.14 5.33 1.69
N VAL A 107 -1.65 4.08 1.75
CA VAL A 107 -2.48 2.90 2.05
C VAL A 107 -3.18 3.02 3.40
N ASP A 108 -2.52 3.60 4.40
CA ASP A 108 -3.10 3.84 5.73
C ASP A 108 -4.26 4.83 5.71
N LYS A 109 -4.16 5.89 4.90
CA LYS A 109 -5.16 6.96 4.82
C LYS A 109 -6.28 6.65 3.81
N LEU A 110 -6.00 5.92 2.74
CA LEU A 110 -6.94 5.63 1.67
C LEU A 110 -7.86 4.42 1.97
N LEU A 111 -9.04 4.42 1.35
CA LEU A 111 -9.82 3.22 1.09
C LEU A 111 -9.51 2.79 -0.34
N LEU A 112 -8.64 1.80 -0.50
CA LEU A 112 -8.29 1.30 -1.83
C LEU A 112 -9.52 0.66 -2.49
N PRO A 113 -9.71 0.86 -3.80
CA PRO A 113 -10.77 0.21 -4.53
C PRO A 113 -10.53 -1.31 -4.55
N ASP A 114 -11.63 -2.07 -4.57
CA ASP A 114 -11.61 -3.53 -4.68
C ASP A 114 -11.87 -3.85 -6.14
N LEU A 115 -10.78 -3.98 -6.91
CA LEU A 115 -10.80 -4.18 -8.34
C LEU A 115 -10.20 -5.56 -8.67
N PRO A 116 -10.78 -6.32 -9.60
CA PRO A 116 -10.22 -7.60 -9.99
C PRO A 116 -8.89 -7.41 -10.74
N ALA A 117 -8.02 -8.43 -10.70
CA ALA A 117 -6.76 -8.46 -11.45
C ALA A 117 -6.93 -8.49 -13.00
N THR A 118 -8.15 -8.33 -13.51
CA THR A 118 -8.44 -8.11 -14.93
C THR A 118 -8.70 -6.64 -15.25
N ASP A 119 -8.89 -5.80 -14.22
CA ASP A 119 -9.15 -4.37 -14.38
C ASP A 119 -7.83 -3.60 -14.54
N PRO A 120 -7.64 -2.83 -15.62
CA PRO A 120 -6.46 -1.98 -15.78
C PRO A 120 -6.27 -0.98 -14.64
N GLU A 121 -7.34 -0.53 -13.99
CA GLU A 121 -7.26 0.41 -12.86
C GLU A 121 -6.74 -0.25 -11.57
N ALA A 122 -6.69 -1.59 -11.53
CA ALA A 122 -6.10 -2.34 -10.41
C ALA A 122 -4.56 -2.28 -10.40
N ILE A 123 -3.91 -2.02 -11.55
CA ILE A 123 -2.45 -1.99 -11.71
C ILE A 123 -1.77 -0.95 -10.78
N PRO A 124 -2.16 0.36 -10.79
CA PRO A 124 -1.56 1.33 -9.88
C PRO A 124 -1.80 1.01 -8.40
N VAL A 125 -2.95 0.39 -8.08
CA VAL A 125 -3.27 -0.06 -6.71
C VAL A 125 -2.29 -1.14 -6.25
N GLU A 126 -2.02 -2.12 -7.10
CA GLU A 126 -1.09 -3.21 -6.80
C GLU A 126 0.34 -2.69 -6.59
N VAL A 127 0.83 -1.82 -7.47
CA VAL A 127 2.17 -1.23 -7.29
C VAL A 127 2.25 -0.45 -5.98
N LEU A 128 1.24 0.35 -5.65
CA LEU A 128 1.18 1.05 -4.38
C LEU A 128 1.20 0.09 -3.17
N LEU A 129 0.48 -1.02 -3.26
CA LEU A 129 0.45 -2.05 -2.22
C LEU A 129 1.84 -2.70 -2.04
N GLN A 130 2.52 -3.03 -3.12
CA GLN A 130 3.86 -3.63 -3.09
C GLN A 130 4.89 -2.69 -2.47
N LEU A 131 4.88 -1.41 -2.85
CA LEU A 131 5.73 -0.39 -2.24
C LEU A 131 5.41 -0.21 -0.74
N SER A 132 4.14 -0.30 -0.34
CA SER A 132 3.77 -0.25 1.08
C SER A 132 4.29 -1.46 1.89
N CYS A 133 4.58 -2.57 1.23
CA CYS A 133 5.09 -3.79 1.84
C CYS A 133 6.62 -3.83 1.97
N MET A 134 7.36 -2.80 1.52
CA MET A 134 8.83 -2.77 1.50
C MET A 134 9.53 -3.00 2.85
N ARG A 135 8.83 -2.84 3.98
CA ARG A 135 9.37 -3.20 5.30
C ARG A 135 9.50 -4.71 5.50
N ARG A 136 8.64 -5.50 4.86
CA ARG A 136 8.59 -6.97 4.96
C ARG A 136 9.14 -7.66 3.70
N GLN A 137 8.91 -7.06 2.54
CA GLN A 137 9.34 -7.54 1.23
C GLN A 137 10.18 -6.45 0.58
N PRO A 138 11.48 -6.36 0.91
CA PRO A 138 12.34 -5.29 0.41
C PRO A 138 12.46 -5.36 -1.12
N LEU A 139 11.89 -4.36 -1.76
CA LEU A 139 12.12 -4.05 -3.17
C LEU A 139 13.40 -3.22 -3.31
N ALA A 140 14.09 -3.41 -4.42
CA ALA A 140 15.34 -2.76 -4.76
C ALA A 140 15.30 -2.16 -6.17
N VAL A 141 16.31 -1.37 -6.53
CA VAL A 141 16.33 -0.62 -7.80
C VAL A 141 16.26 -1.55 -9.02
N GLN A 142 16.81 -2.76 -8.94
CA GLN A 142 16.73 -3.75 -10.02
C GLN A 142 15.30 -4.25 -10.30
N ASP A 143 14.35 -3.99 -9.40
CA ASP A 143 12.94 -4.40 -9.55
C ASP A 143 12.11 -3.35 -10.29
N ILE A 144 12.61 -2.11 -10.37
CA ILE A 144 11.91 -0.97 -10.97
C ILE A 144 11.53 -1.23 -12.44
N PRO A 145 12.38 -1.84 -13.30
CA PRO A 145 11.98 -2.14 -14.67
C PRO A 145 10.70 -2.99 -14.80
N ALA A 146 10.51 -3.97 -13.91
CA ALA A 146 9.29 -4.79 -13.91
C ALA A 146 8.06 -3.99 -13.49
N MET A 147 8.19 -3.13 -12.47
CA MET A 147 7.11 -2.24 -12.03
C MET A 147 6.73 -1.22 -13.11
N LEU A 148 7.72 -0.65 -13.80
CA LEU A 148 7.50 0.29 -14.90
C LEU A 148 6.82 -0.38 -16.09
N ALA A 149 7.23 -1.60 -16.46
CA ALA A 149 6.57 -2.37 -17.52
C ALA A 149 5.11 -2.65 -17.17
N PHE A 150 4.83 -3.02 -15.92
CA PHE A 150 3.48 -3.26 -15.43
C PHE A 150 2.62 -1.99 -15.46
N LEU A 151 3.14 -0.86 -14.99
CA LEU A 151 2.47 0.46 -15.03
C LEU A 151 2.26 0.99 -16.45
N ALA A 152 3.14 0.64 -17.39
CA ALA A 152 3.03 1.08 -18.79
C ALA A 152 2.08 0.21 -19.62
N ALA A 153 1.58 -0.90 -19.09
CA ALA A 153 0.72 -1.81 -19.83
C ALA A 153 -0.58 -1.14 -20.27
N PRO A 154 -0.92 -1.18 -21.58
CA PRO A 154 -2.17 -0.65 -22.08
C PRO A 154 -3.36 -1.53 -21.65
N PRO A 155 -4.59 -1.00 -21.61
CA PRO A 155 -5.77 -1.72 -21.12
C PRO A 155 -6.03 -3.08 -21.77
N ASP A 156 -5.78 -3.20 -23.08
CA ASP A 156 -5.95 -4.43 -23.86
C ASP A 156 -4.91 -5.51 -23.54
N ARG A 157 -3.82 -5.14 -22.85
CA ARG A 157 -2.75 -6.05 -22.42
C ARG A 157 -2.72 -6.27 -20.90
N ALA A 158 -3.70 -5.77 -20.15
CA ALA A 158 -3.71 -5.85 -18.70
C ALA A 158 -3.54 -7.29 -18.18
N ALA A 159 -4.26 -8.27 -18.76
CA ALA A 159 -4.16 -9.67 -18.34
C ALA A 159 -2.75 -10.25 -18.52
N GLN A 160 -2.06 -9.94 -19.63
CA GLN A 160 -0.69 -10.37 -19.84
C GLN A 160 0.27 -9.68 -18.87
N ALA A 161 0.09 -8.37 -18.65
CA ALA A 161 0.93 -7.60 -17.74
C ALA A 161 0.83 -8.11 -16.30
N TRP A 162 -0.36 -8.53 -15.87
CA TRP A 162 -0.56 -9.21 -14.60
C TRP A 162 0.15 -10.56 -14.53
N ALA A 163 0.08 -11.38 -15.59
CA ALA A 163 0.80 -12.65 -15.65
C ALA A 163 2.32 -12.45 -15.56
N ASP A 164 2.85 -11.46 -16.30
CA ASP A 164 4.28 -11.13 -16.29
C ASP A 164 4.73 -10.58 -14.92
N TRP A 165 3.92 -9.72 -14.31
CA TRP A 165 4.15 -9.17 -12.97
C TRP A 165 4.19 -10.28 -11.92
N PHE A 166 3.25 -11.22 -11.94
CA PHE A 166 3.23 -12.33 -11.00
C PHE A 166 4.40 -13.28 -11.21
N ALA A 167 4.73 -13.62 -12.46
CA ALA A 167 5.90 -14.44 -12.77
C ALA A 167 7.19 -13.79 -12.25
N TYR A 168 7.30 -12.46 -12.35
CA TYR A 168 8.40 -11.71 -11.78
C TYR A 168 8.44 -11.80 -10.25
N VAL A 169 7.34 -11.49 -9.55
CA VAL A 169 7.25 -11.51 -8.08
C VAL A 169 7.53 -12.91 -7.50
N GLU A 170 7.04 -13.96 -8.16
CA GLU A 170 7.29 -15.35 -7.78
C GLU A 170 8.75 -15.77 -7.97
N GLY A 171 9.44 -15.17 -8.93
CA GLY A 171 10.87 -15.40 -9.18
C GLY A 171 11.80 -14.73 -8.18
N VAL A 172 11.30 -13.82 -7.32
CA VAL A 172 12.12 -13.12 -6.35
C VAL A 172 12.36 -13.96 -5.09
N ASP A 173 13.63 -14.16 -4.73
CA ASP A 173 14.00 -14.70 -3.42
C ASP A 173 13.91 -13.61 -2.33
N TRP A 174 12.73 -13.51 -1.72
CA TRP A 174 12.46 -12.54 -0.65
C TRP A 174 13.24 -12.82 0.64
N ARG A 175 13.66 -14.08 0.89
CA ARG A 175 14.41 -14.42 2.10
C ARG A 175 15.84 -13.91 2.00
N ALA A 176 16.48 -14.12 0.85
CA ALA A 176 17.82 -13.62 0.60
C ALA A 176 17.93 -12.09 0.65
N ARG A 177 16.82 -11.37 0.42
CA ARG A 177 16.79 -9.90 0.47
C ARG A 177 16.49 -9.32 1.85
N ALA A 178 15.94 -10.11 2.76
CA ALA A 178 15.61 -9.69 4.12
C ALA A 178 16.74 -9.95 5.14
N SER A 179 17.73 -10.77 4.75
CA SER A 179 18.97 -11.06 5.49
C SER A 179 20.07 -10.05 5.19
#